data_AF-A0A7Z8VV74-F1
#
_entry.id   AF-A0A7Z8VV74-F1
#
_cell.length_a   1.000
_cell.length_b   1.000
_cell.length_c   1.000
_cell.angle_alpha   90.00
_cell.angle_beta   90.00
_cell.angle_gamma   90.00
#
_symmetry.space_group_name_H-M   'P 1'
#
loop_
_entity.id
_entity.type
_entity.pdbx_description
1 polymer ?
#
loop_
_entity_poly.entity_id
_entity_poly.type
_entity_poly.pdbx_seq_one_letter_code
_entity_poly.pdbx_strand_id
1 'polypeptide(L)'
;MSLEHFEILLKRPDLFSVEVFAMEGVKANLFSHYLKKLLDKTPEDGSLLDIIKALARFIHSLPDYTQHIKNLDKQTLTVRDAFAKTQSPIQLLFEHLPKACGFSAFTEDELVAEKYPEEFMNALVSHLKQLKQAYPDLLMNFQQQLTHALKLEPTLSRAELRQYIQQHYQGLDKYNHERDGLQAFIKRLQNNKTDDEAWLESIAALLGKAPPNKWRAEHQAQAEYQLVQQCERLLELAKLHTHQLKIDPQSACDAMLLRLVGAEGDINQVVYVDNDSKPKVDSMLLDLKSSWKHQDRRLQLVALARMLKDLQEES
;
A
#
# COMPACT_ATOMS: atom_id res chain seq x y z
N MET A 1 -30.62 9.41 -20.94
CA MET A 1 -30.61 10.73 -20.30
C MET A 1 -31.56 10.69 -19.12
N SER A 2 -31.19 11.26 -17.96
CA SER A 2 -32.15 11.45 -16.87
C SER A 2 -33.06 12.65 -17.16
N LEU A 3 -34.19 12.74 -16.46
CA LEU A 3 -35.16 13.85 -16.61
C LEU A 3 -34.50 15.22 -16.40
N GLU A 4 -33.58 15.30 -15.44
CA GLU A 4 -32.81 16.50 -15.13
C GLU A 4 -31.97 16.99 -16.32
N HIS A 5 -31.30 16.07 -17.05
CA HIS A 5 -30.53 16.46 -18.24
C HIS A 5 -31.43 17.00 -19.35
N PHE A 6 -32.67 16.52 -19.45
CA PHE A 6 -33.63 16.99 -20.44
C PHE A 6 -34.15 18.40 -20.10
N GLU A 7 -34.41 18.68 -18.83
CA GLU A 7 -34.75 20.04 -18.38
C GLU A 7 -33.60 21.03 -18.59
N ILE A 8 -32.35 20.62 -18.33
CA ILE A 8 -31.18 21.47 -18.58
C ILE A 8 -31.02 21.70 -20.08
N LEU A 9 -31.20 20.68 -20.92
CA LEU A 9 -31.18 20.82 -22.39
C LEU A 9 -32.20 21.84 -22.89
N LEU A 10 -33.43 21.82 -22.35
CA LEU A 10 -34.48 22.77 -22.73
C LEU A 10 -34.20 24.19 -22.21
N LYS A 11 -33.67 24.33 -20.98
CA LYS A 11 -33.40 25.64 -20.36
C LYS A 11 -32.09 26.28 -20.83
N ARG A 12 -31.09 25.48 -21.18
CA ARG A 12 -29.72 25.87 -21.53
C ARG A 12 -29.19 25.02 -22.70
N PRO A 13 -29.79 25.12 -23.90
CA PRO A 13 -29.33 24.37 -25.06
C PRO A 13 -27.90 24.75 -25.49
N ASP A 14 -27.42 25.93 -25.10
CA ASP A 14 -26.05 26.40 -25.31
C ASP A 14 -24.98 25.54 -24.61
N LEU A 15 -25.37 24.74 -23.60
CA LEU A 15 -24.48 23.81 -22.91
C LEU A 15 -24.34 22.46 -23.62
N PHE A 16 -25.08 22.25 -24.71
CA PHE A 16 -25.11 20.97 -25.43
C PHE A 16 -24.67 21.14 -26.88
N SER A 17 -23.95 20.14 -27.37
CA SER A 17 -23.59 20.01 -28.79
C SER A 17 -24.11 18.69 -29.32
N VAL A 18 -24.63 18.69 -30.55
CA VAL A 18 -25.00 17.47 -31.27
C VAL A 18 -23.91 17.20 -32.31
N GLU A 19 -23.19 16.09 -32.14
CA GLU A 19 -22.25 15.59 -33.14
C GLU A 19 -22.93 14.52 -33.99
N VAL A 20 -22.92 14.73 -35.30
CA VAL A 20 -23.30 13.70 -36.29
C VAL A 20 -22.01 13.06 -36.78
N PHE A 21 -21.96 11.73 -36.74
CA PHE A 21 -20.77 10.97 -37.11
C PHE A 21 -21.09 9.93 -38.18
N ALA A 22 -20.45 10.04 -39.33
CA ALA A 22 -20.51 9.02 -40.37
C ALA A 22 -19.47 7.93 -40.07
N MET A 23 -19.93 6.69 -39.87
CA MET A 23 -19.05 5.52 -39.72
C MET A 23 -18.65 5.00 -41.10
N GLU A 24 -17.62 5.59 -41.68
CA GLU A 24 -17.09 5.19 -42.99
C GLU A 24 -15.60 4.84 -42.90
N GLY A 25 -15.15 3.93 -43.76
CA GLY A 25 -13.75 3.54 -43.90
C GLY A 25 -13.09 3.03 -42.61
N VAL A 26 -11.93 3.60 -42.27
CA VAL A 26 -11.08 3.17 -41.14
C VAL A 26 -11.80 3.29 -39.79
N LYS A 27 -12.69 4.29 -39.64
CA LYS A 27 -13.47 4.51 -38.41
C LYS A 27 -14.46 3.35 -38.16
N ALA A 28 -15.07 2.81 -39.22
CA ALA A 28 -15.97 1.66 -39.13
C ALA A 28 -15.21 0.37 -38.77
N ASN A 29 -14.00 0.18 -39.33
CA ASN A 29 -13.14 -0.93 -38.97
C ASN A 29 -12.68 -0.85 -37.50
N LEU A 30 -12.26 0.33 -37.04
CA LEU A 30 -11.86 0.49 -35.65
C LEU A 30 -13.04 0.31 -34.68
N PHE A 31 -14.23 0.79 -35.06
CA PHE A 31 -15.46 0.58 -34.30
C PHE A 31 -15.77 -0.91 -34.09
N SER A 32 -15.63 -1.74 -35.14
CA SER A 32 -15.84 -3.19 -35.02
C SER A 32 -14.83 -3.83 -34.05
N HIS A 33 -13.57 -3.37 -34.07
CA HIS A 33 -12.56 -3.84 -33.14
C HIS A 33 -12.84 -3.42 -31.69
N TYR A 34 -13.32 -2.19 -31.46
CA TYR A 34 -13.74 -1.74 -30.14
C TYR A 34 -14.85 -2.63 -29.57
N LEU A 35 -15.92 -2.87 -30.36
CA LEU A 35 -17.03 -3.74 -29.94
C LEU A 35 -16.55 -5.15 -29.64
N LYS A 36 -15.71 -5.72 -30.51
CA LYS A 36 -15.20 -7.09 -30.32
C LYS A 36 -14.28 -7.21 -29.11
N LYS A 37 -13.29 -6.34 -28.96
CA LYS A 37 -12.25 -6.47 -27.91
C LYS A 37 -12.71 -6.01 -26.53
N LEU A 38 -13.62 -5.03 -26.44
CA LEU A 38 -14.06 -4.48 -25.15
C LEU A 38 -15.39 -5.03 -24.67
N LEU A 39 -16.26 -5.47 -25.59
CA LEU A 39 -17.64 -5.84 -25.29
C LEU A 39 -18.03 -7.24 -25.78
N ASP A 40 -17.17 -7.91 -26.56
CA ASP A 40 -17.47 -9.17 -27.25
C ASP A 40 -18.76 -9.10 -28.09
N LYS A 41 -18.94 -7.95 -28.78
CA LYS A 41 -20.10 -7.65 -29.62
C LYS A 41 -19.74 -7.45 -31.08
N THR A 42 -20.73 -7.62 -31.95
CA THR A 42 -20.65 -7.25 -33.38
C THR A 42 -21.25 -5.87 -33.63
N PRO A 43 -20.96 -5.21 -34.77
CA PRO A 43 -21.56 -3.94 -35.16
C PRO A 43 -23.10 -3.95 -35.26
N GLU A 44 -23.71 -5.11 -35.44
CA GLU A 44 -25.18 -5.28 -35.51
C GLU A 44 -25.81 -5.19 -34.11
N ASP A 45 -25.07 -5.54 -33.07
CA ASP A 45 -25.55 -5.68 -31.67
C ASP A 45 -25.04 -4.57 -30.73
N GLY A 46 -24.28 -3.62 -31.26
CA GLY A 46 -23.51 -2.66 -30.48
C GLY A 46 -23.50 -1.26 -31.08
N SER A 47 -23.55 -0.26 -30.21
CA SER A 47 -23.49 1.15 -30.58
C SER A 47 -22.21 1.83 -30.06
N LEU A 48 -21.87 3.00 -30.62
CA LEU A 48 -20.79 3.84 -30.10
C LEU A 48 -20.99 4.19 -28.62
N LEU A 49 -22.25 4.44 -28.22
CA LEU A 49 -22.60 4.72 -26.84
C LEU A 49 -22.31 3.54 -25.91
N ASP A 50 -22.37 2.29 -26.39
CA ASP A 50 -22.04 1.14 -25.56
C ASP A 50 -20.53 1.08 -25.26
N ILE A 51 -19.69 1.40 -26.25
CA ILE A 51 -18.23 1.50 -26.06
C ILE A 51 -17.91 2.60 -25.04
N ILE A 52 -18.51 3.78 -25.22
CA ILE A 52 -18.28 4.92 -24.33
C ILE A 52 -18.72 4.58 -22.91
N LYS A 53 -19.90 3.98 -22.73
CA LYS A 53 -20.39 3.54 -21.41
C LYS A 53 -19.47 2.50 -20.78
N ALA A 54 -18.96 1.56 -21.56
CA ALA A 54 -18.06 0.53 -21.05
C ALA A 54 -16.74 1.13 -20.56
N LEU A 55 -16.13 2.01 -21.35
CA LEU A 55 -14.90 2.71 -20.99
C LEU A 55 -15.12 3.66 -19.80
N ALA A 56 -16.23 4.40 -19.77
CA ALA A 56 -16.57 5.26 -18.65
C ALA A 56 -16.74 4.45 -17.36
N ARG A 57 -17.48 3.33 -17.41
CA ARG A 57 -17.62 2.40 -16.27
C ARG A 57 -16.28 1.84 -15.82
N PHE A 58 -15.42 1.46 -16.75
CA PHE A 58 -14.08 0.99 -16.45
C PHE A 58 -13.29 2.05 -15.66
N ILE A 59 -13.21 3.28 -16.16
CA ILE A 59 -12.47 4.36 -15.47
C ILE A 59 -13.06 4.68 -14.09
N HIS A 60 -14.39 4.74 -13.98
CA HIS A 60 -15.05 4.98 -12.69
C HIS A 60 -14.88 3.82 -11.69
N SER A 61 -14.64 2.60 -12.18
CA SER A 61 -14.35 1.44 -11.33
C SER A 61 -12.93 1.42 -10.77
N LEU A 62 -12.03 2.24 -11.33
CA LEU A 62 -10.65 2.30 -10.86
C LEU A 62 -10.58 3.00 -9.49
N PRO A 63 -9.80 2.45 -8.54
CA PRO A 63 -9.48 3.12 -7.29
C PRO A 63 -8.92 4.53 -7.50
N ASP A 64 -9.19 5.44 -6.57
CA ASP A 64 -8.65 6.80 -6.55
C ASP A 64 -7.11 6.79 -6.57
N TYR A 65 -6.49 5.81 -5.93
CA TYR A 65 -5.06 5.53 -6.05
C TYR A 65 -4.58 5.40 -7.51
N THR A 66 -5.26 4.58 -8.32
CA THR A 66 -4.91 4.38 -9.75
C THR A 66 -5.07 5.67 -10.55
N GLN A 67 -6.01 6.54 -10.16
CA GLN A 67 -6.22 7.81 -10.83
C GLN A 67 -5.08 8.81 -10.57
N HIS A 68 -4.38 8.69 -9.44
CA HIS A 68 -3.35 9.64 -9.00
C HIS A 68 -1.91 9.09 -9.02
N ILE A 69 -1.72 7.78 -9.20
CA ILE A 69 -0.39 7.17 -9.27
C ILE A 69 0.45 7.77 -10.41
N LYS A 70 1.73 8.00 -10.16
CA LYS A 70 2.69 8.50 -11.16
C LYS A 70 3.72 7.47 -11.60
N ASN A 71 3.79 6.34 -10.91
CA ASN A 71 4.75 5.28 -11.16
C ASN A 71 4.14 4.17 -12.04
N LEU A 72 3.69 4.54 -13.24
CA LEU A 72 3.28 3.62 -14.29
C LEU A 72 4.03 3.98 -15.57
N ASP A 73 3.96 3.10 -16.56
CA ASP A 73 4.45 3.41 -17.90
C ASP A 73 3.87 4.74 -18.43
N LYS A 74 4.70 5.51 -19.14
CA LYS A 74 4.34 6.85 -19.62
C LYS A 74 3.12 6.79 -20.55
N GLN A 75 3.02 5.78 -21.41
CA GLN A 75 1.87 5.63 -22.31
C GLN A 75 0.61 5.28 -21.53
N THR A 76 0.71 4.41 -20.52
CA THR A 76 -0.40 4.10 -19.61
C THR A 76 -0.93 5.33 -18.87
N LEU A 77 -0.02 6.21 -18.41
CA LEU A 77 -0.41 7.49 -17.79
C LEU A 77 -1.11 8.41 -18.80
N THR A 78 -0.61 8.50 -20.05
CA THR A 78 -1.27 9.31 -21.08
C THR A 78 -2.64 8.75 -21.48
N VAL A 79 -2.81 7.42 -21.50
CA VAL A 79 -4.11 6.77 -21.75
C VAL A 79 -5.10 7.13 -20.65
N ARG A 80 -4.70 7.02 -19.38
CA ARG A 80 -5.53 7.47 -18.24
C ARG A 80 -5.91 8.94 -18.37
N ASP A 81 -4.94 9.82 -18.64
CA ASP A 81 -5.15 11.25 -18.72
C ASP A 81 -6.04 11.65 -19.91
N ALA A 82 -6.05 10.86 -20.99
CA ALA A 82 -6.93 11.08 -22.14
C ALA A 82 -8.41 10.99 -21.74
N PHE A 83 -8.77 10.07 -20.84
CA PHE A 83 -10.14 9.96 -20.31
C PHE A 83 -10.55 11.16 -19.46
N ALA A 84 -9.61 11.78 -18.73
CA ALA A 84 -9.91 12.91 -17.86
C ALA A 84 -10.06 14.25 -18.62
N LYS A 85 -9.39 14.39 -19.77
CA LYS A 85 -9.28 15.67 -20.50
C LYS A 85 -10.32 15.84 -21.61
N THR A 86 -10.92 14.76 -22.10
CA THR A 86 -11.70 14.81 -23.34
C THR A 86 -13.19 15.04 -23.06
N GLN A 87 -13.78 16.05 -23.71
CA GLN A 87 -15.23 16.30 -23.66
C GLN A 87 -16.01 15.62 -24.80
N SER A 88 -15.38 15.39 -25.97
CA SER A 88 -16.00 14.64 -27.08
C SER A 88 -15.62 13.15 -27.02
N PRO A 89 -16.59 12.24 -26.83
CA PRO A 89 -16.32 10.80 -26.85
C PRO A 89 -15.78 10.30 -28.19
N ILE A 90 -16.10 10.98 -29.30
CA ILE A 90 -15.60 10.65 -30.63
C ILE A 90 -14.10 10.97 -30.70
N GLN A 91 -13.71 12.19 -30.32
CA GLN A 91 -12.29 12.57 -30.28
C GLN A 91 -11.50 11.67 -29.34
N LEU A 92 -12.10 11.24 -28.22
CA LEU A 92 -11.47 10.30 -27.30
C LEU A 92 -11.11 8.99 -28.02
N LEU A 93 -12.07 8.37 -28.70
CA LEU A 93 -11.91 7.06 -29.32
C LEU A 93 -11.03 7.07 -30.57
N PHE A 94 -11.13 8.10 -31.40
CA PHE A 94 -10.51 8.11 -32.73
C PHE A 94 -9.25 8.99 -32.83
N GLU A 95 -8.98 9.84 -31.83
CA GLU A 95 -7.80 10.70 -31.83
C GLU A 95 -6.97 10.59 -30.56
N HIS A 96 -7.56 10.82 -29.38
CA HIS A 96 -6.80 10.92 -28.14
C HIS A 96 -6.27 9.58 -27.64
N LEU A 97 -7.08 8.52 -27.64
CA LEU A 97 -6.62 7.18 -27.26
C LEU A 97 -5.57 6.62 -28.22
N PRO A 98 -5.72 6.72 -29.56
CA PRO A 98 -4.67 6.33 -30.49
C PRO A 98 -3.35 7.06 -30.22
N LYS A 99 -3.40 8.39 -30.12
CA LYS A 99 -2.22 9.22 -29.77
C LYS A 99 -1.61 8.83 -28.43
N ALA A 100 -2.43 8.57 -27.42
CA ALA A 100 -1.97 8.17 -26.09
C ALA A 100 -1.29 6.79 -26.08
N CYS A 101 -1.73 5.88 -26.95
CA CYS A 101 -1.09 4.58 -27.15
C CYS A 101 0.15 4.65 -28.08
N GLY A 102 0.50 5.83 -28.61
CA GLY A 102 1.66 6.03 -29.50
C GLY A 102 1.37 5.87 -30.99
N PHE A 103 0.10 5.86 -31.40
CA PHE A 103 -0.36 5.77 -32.78
C PHE A 103 -0.73 7.18 -33.30
N SER A 104 -0.53 7.47 -34.59
CA SER A 104 -1.16 8.62 -35.27
C SER A 104 -2.67 8.57 -35.10
N ALA A 105 -3.30 9.75 -35.09
CA ALA A 105 -4.76 9.79 -35.16
C ALA A 105 -5.20 9.22 -36.50
N PHE A 106 -6.27 8.43 -36.48
CA PHE A 106 -6.82 7.84 -37.68
C PHE A 106 -7.44 8.94 -38.56
N THR A 107 -6.65 9.51 -39.46
CA THR A 107 -7.13 10.43 -40.52
C THR A 107 -7.59 9.64 -41.74
N GLU A 108 -8.52 10.19 -42.51
CA GLU A 108 -9.09 9.54 -43.70
C GLU A 108 -8.05 9.14 -44.76
N ASP A 109 -6.85 9.73 -44.74
CA ASP A 109 -5.77 9.45 -45.69
C ASP A 109 -4.86 8.25 -45.31
N GLU A 110 -4.93 7.73 -44.07
CA GLU A 110 -4.10 6.59 -43.62
C GLU A 110 -4.80 5.25 -43.88
N LEU A 111 -5.13 5.00 -45.15
CA LEU A 111 -5.97 3.88 -45.63
C LEU A 111 -5.24 2.56 -45.92
N VAL A 112 -3.92 2.47 -45.74
CA VAL A 112 -3.12 1.46 -46.47
C VAL A 112 -2.70 0.22 -45.63
N ALA A 113 -2.86 0.22 -44.30
CA ALA A 113 -2.41 -0.90 -43.47
C ALA A 113 -3.52 -1.47 -42.57
N GLU A 114 -4.12 -2.60 -42.97
CA GLU A 114 -5.11 -3.35 -42.17
C GLU A 114 -4.60 -3.74 -40.75
N LYS A 115 -3.29 -3.74 -40.52
CA LYS A 115 -2.67 -4.07 -39.21
C LYS A 115 -2.78 -2.97 -38.16
N TYR A 116 -3.01 -1.73 -38.59
CA TYR A 116 -2.94 -0.55 -37.72
C TYR A 116 -4.02 -0.52 -36.62
N PRO A 117 -5.30 -0.85 -36.89
CA PRO A 117 -6.35 -0.87 -35.87
C PRO A 117 -6.19 -1.99 -34.83
N GLU A 118 -5.70 -3.17 -35.25
CA GLU A 118 -5.54 -4.31 -34.34
C GLU A 118 -4.39 -4.08 -33.33
N GLU A 119 -3.26 -3.58 -33.81
CA GLU A 119 -2.10 -3.25 -32.95
C GLU A 119 -2.47 -2.19 -31.92
N PHE A 120 -3.16 -1.11 -32.35
CA PHE A 120 -3.70 -0.10 -31.45
C PHE A 120 -4.62 -0.70 -30.39
N MET A 121 -5.56 -1.56 -30.78
CA MET A 121 -6.52 -2.14 -29.84
C MET A 121 -5.85 -3.09 -28.84
N ASN A 122 -4.84 -3.85 -29.27
CA ASN A 122 -4.04 -4.67 -28.37
C ASN A 122 -3.25 -3.80 -27.37
N ALA A 123 -2.66 -2.70 -27.83
CA ALA A 123 -1.97 -1.74 -26.96
C ALA A 123 -2.94 -1.11 -25.94
N LEU A 124 -4.10 -0.62 -26.39
CA LEU A 124 -5.12 -0.05 -25.52
C LEU A 124 -5.56 -1.04 -24.44
N VAL A 125 -5.90 -2.27 -24.82
CA VAL A 125 -6.29 -3.32 -23.85
C VAL A 125 -5.16 -3.61 -22.86
N SER A 126 -3.90 -3.60 -23.30
CA SER A 126 -2.73 -3.74 -22.42
C SER A 126 -2.66 -2.61 -21.39
N HIS A 127 -2.77 -1.36 -21.82
CA HIS A 127 -2.74 -0.20 -20.91
C HIS A 127 -3.93 -0.19 -19.94
N LEU A 128 -5.14 -0.56 -20.39
CA LEU A 128 -6.30 -0.71 -19.49
C LEU A 128 -6.06 -1.81 -18.45
N LYS A 129 -5.47 -2.95 -18.84
CA LYS A 129 -5.09 -4.01 -17.89
C LYS A 129 -4.07 -3.50 -16.87
N GLN A 130 -3.06 -2.74 -17.29
CA GLN A 130 -2.08 -2.15 -16.38
C GLN A 130 -2.73 -1.18 -15.37
N LEU A 131 -3.66 -0.34 -15.81
CA LEU A 131 -4.42 0.53 -14.89
C LEU A 131 -5.22 -0.29 -13.86
N LYS A 132 -5.89 -1.35 -14.30
CA LYS A 132 -6.62 -2.26 -13.40
C LYS A 132 -5.69 -2.97 -12.41
N GLN A 133 -4.48 -3.32 -12.84
CA GLN A 133 -3.50 -4.06 -12.07
C GLN A 133 -2.73 -3.20 -11.05
N ALA A 134 -2.70 -1.87 -11.24
CA ALA A 134 -1.95 -0.96 -10.37
C ALA A 134 -2.31 -1.07 -8.88
N TYR A 135 -3.59 -1.26 -8.53
CA TYR A 135 -4.01 -1.40 -7.13
C TYR A 135 -3.67 -2.78 -6.53
N PRO A 136 -3.96 -3.91 -7.18
CA PRO A 136 -3.41 -5.21 -6.77
C PRO A 136 -1.90 -5.19 -6.56
N ASP A 137 -1.14 -4.54 -7.45
CA ASP A 137 0.32 -4.41 -7.34
C ASP A 137 0.74 -3.59 -6.12
N LEU A 138 0.02 -2.51 -5.79
CA LEU A 138 0.23 -1.76 -4.55
C LEU A 138 0.13 -2.66 -3.32
N LEU A 139 -0.93 -3.47 -3.24
CA LEU A 139 -1.14 -4.38 -2.11
C LEU A 139 -0.07 -5.49 -2.08
N MET A 140 0.34 -6.01 -3.24
CA MET A 140 1.42 -7.01 -3.32
C MET A 140 2.75 -6.43 -2.83
N ASN A 141 3.10 -5.21 -3.26
CA ASN A 141 4.31 -4.53 -2.82
C ASN A 141 4.27 -4.25 -1.30
N PHE A 142 3.13 -3.80 -0.78
CA PHE A 142 2.97 -3.56 0.66
C PHE A 142 3.10 -4.85 1.48
N GLN A 143 2.56 -5.98 0.99
CA GLN A 143 2.77 -7.29 1.60
C GLN A 143 4.25 -7.67 1.63
N GLN A 144 4.97 -7.50 0.51
CA GLN A 144 6.41 -7.80 0.45
C GLN A 144 7.21 -6.93 1.42
N GLN A 145 6.89 -5.64 1.52
CA GLN A 145 7.50 -4.74 2.48
C GLN A 145 7.23 -5.20 3.93
N LEU A 146 6.00 -5.61 4.25
CA LEU A 146 5.66 -6.11 5.59
C LEU A 146 6.43 -7.40 5.92
N THR A 147 6.46 -8.35 5.00
CA THR A 147 7.23 -9.60 5.13
C THR A 147 8.71 -9.32 5.35
N HIS A 148 9.29 -8.39 4.57
CA HIS A 148 10.68 -8.00 4.70
C HIS A 148 10.97 -7.29 6.04
N ALA A 149 10.11 -6.35 6.45
CA ALA A 149 10.25 -5.63 7.72
C ALA A 149 10.16 -6.57 8.95
N LEU A 150 9.42 -7.67 8.82
CA LEU A 150 9.35 -8.74 9.83
C LEU A 150 10.49 -9.76 9.73
N LYS A 151 11.41 -9.61 8.77
CA LYS A 151 12.54 -10.52 8.52
C LYS A 151 12.11 -11.94 8.18
N LEU A 152 11.06 -12.06 7.36
CA LEU A 152 10.49 -13.34 6.91
C LEU A 152 10.82 -13.61 5.44
N GLU A 153 10.57 -14.85 5.01
CA GLU A 153 10.78 -15.27 3.62
C GLU A 153 9.84 -14.52 2.66
N PRO A 154 10.36 -13.93 1.56
CA PRO A 154 9.60 -13.03 0.68
C PRO A 154 8.49 -13.72 -0.12
N THR A 155 8.47 -15.05 -0.16
CA THR A 155 7.53 -15.85 -0.97
C THR A 155 6.24 -16.23 -0.25
N LEU A 156 6.03 -15.79 0.99
CA LEU A 156 4.83 -16.13 1.75
C LEU A 156 3.57 -15.53 1.11
N SER A 157 2.55 -16.35 0.93
CA SER A 157 1.21 -15.89 0.57
C SER A 157 0.60 -15.02 1.68
N ARG A 158 -0.44 -14.24 1.36
CA ARG A 158 -1.13 -13.39 2.37
C ARG A 158 -1.66 -14.21 3.54
N ALA A 159 -2.24 -15.38 3.26
CA ALA A 159 -2.77 -16.28 4.27
C ALA A 159 -1.67 -16.80 5.20
N GLU A 160 -0.55 -17.26 4.64
CA GLU A 160 0.60 -17.76 5.41
C GLU A 160 1.23 -16.66 6.26
N LEU A 161 1.41 -15.46 5.69
CA LEU A 161 1.91 -14.29 6.42
C LEU A 161 1.01 -13.95 7.61
N ARG A 162 -0.30 -13.90 7.39
CA ARG A 162 -1.28 -13.61 8.44
C ARG A 162 -1.24 -14.67 9.54
N GLN A 163 -1.22 -15.95 9.16
CA GLN A 163 -1.15 -17.06 10.11
C GLN A 163 0.13 -17.01 10.95
N TYR A 164 1.28 -16.75 10.32
CA TYR A 164 2.55 -16.56 11.01
C TYR A 164 2.45 -15.43 12.04
N ILE A 165 1.98 -14.26 11.62
CA ILE A 165 1.85 -13.09 12.49
C ILE A 165 0.93 -13.38 13.69
N GLN A 166 -0.18 -14.07 13.46
CA GLN A 166 -1.12 -14.44 14.52
C GLN A 166 -0.46 -15.39 15.53
N GLN A 167 0.28 -16.40 15.08
CA GLN A 167 0.93 -17.37 15.97
C GLN A 167 2.08 -16.75 16.77
N HIS A 168 2.88 -15.89 16.15
CA HIS A 168 4.12 -15.38 16.75
C HIS A 168 3.95 -14.11 17.60
N TYR A 169 2.87 -13.35 17.39
CA TYR A 169 2.64 -12.06 18.08
C TYR A 169 1.35 -12.04 18.91
N GLN A 170 0.77 -13.21 19.20
CA GLN A 170 -0.44 -13.32 20.01
C GLN A 170 -0.23 -12.75 21.43
N GLY A 171 -1.18 -11.95 21.91
CA GLY A 171 -1.17 -11.45 23.29
C GLY A 171 -0.21 -10.28 23.56
N LEU A 172 0.55 -9.83 22.55
CA LEU A 172 1.43 -8.65 22.66
C LEU A 172 0.67 -7.34 22.88
N ASP A 173 -0.61 -7.28 22.52
CA ASP A 173 -1.49 -6.13 22.71
C ASP A 173 -1.72 -5.76 24.18
N LYS A 174 -1.48 -6.72 25.10
CA LYS A 174 -1.61 -6.56 26.55
C LYS A 174 -0.44 -5.79 27.20
N TYR A 175 0.70 -5.71 26.54
CA TYR A 175 1.94 -5.20 27.12
C TYR A 175 2.18 -3.71 26.87
N ASN A 176 1.32 -3.03 26.11
CA ASN A 176 1.58 -1.66 25.70
C ASN A 176 0.48 -0.67 26.08
N HIS A 177 0.87 0.43 26.72
CA HIS A 177 0.03 1.60 26.90
C HIS A 177 -0.02 2.39 25.57
N GLU A 178 -1.18 2.93 25.18
CA GLU A 178 -1.50 3.50 23.85
C GLU A 178 -0.62 4.66 23.33
N ARG A 179 0.49 5.02 23.97
CA ARG A 179 1.22 6.26 23.70
C ARG A 179 1.82 6.38 22.29
N ASP A 180 2.11 5.26 21.60
CA ASP A 180 2.92 5.28 20.37
C ASP A 180 2.29 4.61 19.13
N GLY A 181 1.00 4.27 19.16
CA GLY A 181 0.30 3.64 18.03
C GLY A 181 0.62 2.15 17.78
N LEU A 182 1.66 1.61 18.41
CA LEU A 182 2.04 0.19 18.30
C LEU A 182 0.93 -0.76 18.77
N GLN A 183 0.16 -0.39 19.81
CA GLN A 183 -0.98 -1.23 20.23
C GLN A 183 -2.05 -1.33 19.15
N ALA A 184 -2.37 -0.23 18.46
CA ALA A 184 -3.31 -0.24 17.34
C ALA A 184 -2.78 -1.09 16.17
N PHE A 185 -1.47 -1.03 15.90
CA PHE A 185 -0.80 -1.87 14.91
C PHE A 185 -0.93 -3.36 15.24
N ILE A 186 -0.59 -3.76 16.47
CA ILE A 186 -0.72 -5.15 16.94
C ILE A 186 -2.18 -5.62 16.86
N LYS A 187 -3.15 -4.80 17.33
CA LYS A 187 -4.58 -5.14 17.24
C LYS A 187 -5.03 -5.37 15.79
N ARG A 188 -4.52 -4.59 14.83
CA ARG A 188 -4.80 -4.78 13.40
C ARG A 188 -4.16 -6.05 12.86
N LEU A 189 -2.89 -6.29 13.18
CA LEU A 189 -2.18 -7.52 12.81
C LEU A 189 -2.91 -8.78 13.30
N GLN A 190 -3.40 -8.76 14.53
CA GLN A 190 -4.12 -9.87 15.18
C GLN A 190 -5.60 -9.99 14.79
N ASN A 191 -6.12 -9.12 13.92
CA ASN A 191 -7.52 -9.16 13.54
C ASN A 191 -7.83 -10.38 12.65
N ASN A 192 -8.80 -11.19 13.05
CA ASN A 192 -9.24 -12.40 12.35
C ASN A 192 -10.66 -12.30 11.74
N LYS A 193 -11.30 -11.13 11.80
CA LYS A 193 -12.73 -10.97 11.42
C LYS A 193 -12.98 -10.68 9.94
N THR A 194 -11.94 -10.44 9.17
CA THR A 194 -12.01 -10.07 7.75
C THR A 194 -11.24 -11.08 6.90
N ASP A 195 -11.48 -11.10 5.59
CA ASP A 195 -10.61 -11.82 4.65
C ASP A 195 -9.18 -11.26 4.65
N ASP A 196 -8.26 -11.95 3.97
CA ASP A 196 -6.83 -11.62 3.98
C ASP A 196 -6.49 -10.33 3.23
N GLU A 197 -7.28 -9.95 2.22
CA GLU A 197 -7.09 -8.69 1.52
C GLU A 197 -7.53 -7.52 2.39
N ALA A 198 -8.75 -7.58 2.94
CA ALA A 198 -9.26 -6.59 3.88
C ALA A 198 -8.41 -6.48 5.15
N TRP A 199 -7.79 -7.58 5.60
CA TRP A 199 -6.82 -7.56 6.68
C TRP A 199 -5.59 -6.71 6.31
N LEU A 200 -4.97 -6.97 5.15
CA LEU A 200 -3.80 -6.24 4.67
C LEU A 200 -4.13 -4.76 4.43
N GLU A 201 -5.26 -4.48 3.80
CA GLU A 201 -5.76 -3.13 3.59
C GLU A 201 -5.95 -2.38 4.91
N SER A 202 -6.39 -3.07 5.96
CA SER A 202 -6.59 -2.44 7.27
C SER A 202 -5.29 -2.06 7.97
N ILE A 203 -4.22 -2.82 7.72
CA ILE A 203 -2.87 -2.51 8.22
C ILE A 203 -2.31 -1.33 7.45
N ALA A 204 -2.38 -1.39 6.12
CA ALA A 204 -2.03 -0.29 5.22
C ALA A 204 -2.76 0.99 5.65
N ALA A 205 -4.07 0.93 5.82
CA ALA A 205 -4.89 2.09 6.17
C ALA A 205 -4.49 2.74 7.51
N LEU A 206 -4.12 1.93 8.51
CA LEU A 206 -3.62 2.44 9.78
C LEU A 206 -2.31 3.21 9.59
N LEU A 207 -1.35 2.64 8.85
CA LEU A 207 -0.01 3.20 8.70
C LEU A 207 0.00 4.43 7.77
N GLY A 208 -0.75 4.38 6.67
CA GLY A 208 -0.90 5.47 5.71
C GLY A 208 -1.91 6.54 6.11
N LYS A 209 -2.65 6.33 7.22
CA LYS A 209 -3.73 7.22 7.73
C LYS A 209 -4.89 7.45 6.74
N ALA A 210 -5.01 6.62 5.73
CA ALA A 210 -6.06 6.65 4.72
C ALA A 210 -6.21 5.25 4.10
N PRO A 211 -7.39 4.84 3.61
CA PRO A 211 -7.55 3.59 2.88
C PRO A 211 -6.62 3.50 1.65
N PRO A 212 -5.97 2.34 1.39
CA PRO A 212 -5.02 2.19 0.28
C PRO A 212 -5.60 2.49 -1.10
N ASN A 213 -6.89 2.21 -1.31
CA ASN A 213 -7.58 2.54 -2.55
C ASN A 213 -7.72 4.06 -2.82
N LYS A 214 -7.40 4.91 -1.85
CA LYS A 214 -7.36 6.38 -1.93
C LYS A 214 -5.97 6.95 -1.69
N TRP A 215 -4.93 6.13 -1.80
CA TRP A 215 -3.58 6.60 -1.52
C TRP A 215 -3.09 7.59 -2.56
N ARG A 216 -2.36 8.57 -2.03
CA ARG A 216 -1.50 9.49 -2.78
C ARG A 216 -0.05 9.18 -2.41
N ALA A 217 0.89 9.80 -3.11
CA ALA A 217 2.32 9.62 -2.86
C ALA A 217 2.69 9.88 -1.38
N GLU A 218 2.04 10.86 -0.74
CA GLU A 218 2.24 11.16 0.69
C GLU A 218 1.75 10.03 1.62
N HIS A 219 0.62 9.40 1.31
CA HIS A 219 0.07 8.30 2.11
C HIS A 219 0.93 7.04 1.98
N GLN A 220 1.41 6.76 0.76
CA GLN A 220 2.32 5.64 0.51
C GLN A 220 3.65 5.83 1.26
N ALA A 221 4.29 6.99 1.12
CA ALA A 221 5.55 7.29 1.82
C ALA A 221 5.39 7.22 3.35
N GLN A 222 4.27 7.72 3.87
CA GLN A 222 3.93 7.63 5.28
C GLN A 222 3.77 6.16 5.72
N ALA A 223 3.07 5.34 4.94
CA ALA A 223 2.87 3.93 5.24
C ALA A 223 4.19 3.16 5.27
N GLU A 224 5.06 3.38 4.28
CA GLU A 224 6.38 2.76 4.17
C GLU A 224 7.27 3.11 5.38
N TYR A 225 7.33 4.39 5.75
CA TYR A 225 8.09 4.83 6.92
C TYR A 225 7.55 4.23 8.22
N GLN A 226 6.23 4.29 8.43
CA GLN A 226 5.61 3.76 9.65
C GLN A 226 5.72 2.24 9.72
N LEU A 227 5.66 1.53 8.60
CA LEU A 227 5.79 0.08 8.56
C LEU A 227 7.12 -0.37 9.17
N VAL A 228 8.23 0.21 8.73
CA VAL A 228 9.56 -0.10 9.26
C VAL A 228 9.60 0.18 10.77
N GLN A 229 9.19 1.37 11.18
CA GLN A 229 9.22 1.80 12.58
C GLN A 229 8.38 0.89 13.50
N GLN A 230 7.18 0.50 13.06
CA GLN A 230 6.29 -0.33 13.87
C GLN A 230 6.73 -1.80 13.87
N CYS A 231 7.28 -2.32 12.76
CA CYS A 231 7.84 -3.66 12.71
C CYS A 231 9.09 -3.82 13.58
N GLU A 232 10.00 -2.84 13.59
CA GLU A 232 11.18 -2.86 14.48
C GLU A 232 10.76 -2.96 15.95
N ARG A 233 9.83 -2.10 16.38
CA ARG A 233 9.28 -2.11 17.74
C ARG A 233 8.53 -3.39 18.05
N LEU A 234 7.79 -3.94 17.09
CA LEU A 234 7.10 -5.22 17.25
C LEU A 234 8.09 -6.36 17.50
N LEU A 235 9.17 -6.43 16.72
CA LEU A 235 10.21 -7.46 16.88
C LEU A 235 10.93 -7.32 18.23
N GLU A 236 11.19 -6.09 18.68
CA GLU A 236 11.73 -5.80 20.01
C GLU A 236 10.79 -6.27 21.13
N LEU A 237 9.50 -5.96 21.01
CA LEU A 237 8.49 -6.39 21.96
C LEU A 237 8.32 -7.92 21.97
N ALA A 238 8.38 -8.57 20.80
CA ALA A 238 8.29 -10.02 20.69
C ALA A 238 9.48 -10.72 21.36
N LYS A 239 10.69 -10.16 21.26
CA LYS A 239 11.87 -10.65 22.00
C LYS A 239 11.62 -10.57 23.50
N LEU A 240 11.16 -9.42 24.01
CA LEU A 240 10.82 -9.25 25.43
C LEU A 240 9.81 -10.31 25.90
N HIS A 241 8.74 -10.49 25.14
CA HIS A 241 7.68 -11.42 25.48
C HIS A 241 8.13 -12.88 25.50
N THR A 242 8.94 -13.29 24.52
CA THR A 242 9.47 -14.67 24.45
C THR A 242 10.34 -15.00 25.67
N HIS A 243 11.09 -14.02 26.19
CA HIS A 243 11.86 -14.20 27.43
C HIS A 243 10.97 -14.25 28.67
N GLN A 244 9.88 -13.49 28.73
CA GLN A 244 8.90 -13.60 29.83
C GLN A 244 8.19 -14.96 29.86
N LEU A 245 7.83 -15.53 28.71
CA LEU A 245 7.15 -16.83 28.64
C LEU A 245 8.03 -18.02 29.08
N LYS A 246 9.37 -17.88 29.03
CA LYS A 246 10.32 -18.88 29.54
C LYS A 246 10.39 -18.90 31.07
N ILE A 247 9.80 -17.90 31.73
CA ILE A 247 9.80 -17.72 33.17
C ILE A 247 8.41 -18.10 33.67
N ASP A 248 8.34 -18.76 34.83
CA ASP A 248 7.11 -19.27 35.41
C ASP A 248 6.02 -18.16 35.47
N PRO A 249 4.84 -18.35 34.86
CA PRO A 249 3.77 -17.33 34.80
C PRO A 249 3.25 -16.87 36.17
N GLN A 250 3.60 -17.55 37.27
CA GLN A 250 3.29 -17.12 38.63
C GLN A 250 4.30 -16.12 39.22
N SER A 251 5.48 -15.99 38.61
CA SER A 251 6.50 -15.04 39.04
C SER A 251 6.29 -13.70 38.31
N ALA A 252 5.80 -12.69 39.03
CA ALA A 252 5.77 -11.32 38.51
C ALA A 252 7.21 -10.90 38.15
N CYS A 253 7.51 -10.87 36.85
CA CYS A 253 8.86 -10.66 36.34
C CYS A 253 8.88 -9.40 35.49
N ASP A 254 9.62 -8.38 35.94
CA ASP A 254 9.80 -7.13 35.21
C ASP A 254 10.90 -7.33 34.16
N ALA A 255 10.49 -7.61 32.91
CA ALA A 255 11.43 -7.71 31.78
C ALA A 255 11.62 -6.34 31.13
N MET A 256 12.87 -5.99 30.82
CA MET A 256 13.27 -4.73 30.22
C MET A 256 14.19 -4.97 29.03
N LEU A 257 14.03 -4.18 27.97
CA LEU A 257 14.98 -4.13 26.85
C LEU A 257 15.97 -3.00 27.09
N LEU A 258 17.25 -3.33 27.16
CA LEU A 258 18.35 -2.36 27.18
C LEU A 258 18.87 -2.19 25.75
N ARG A 259 18.83 -0.95 25.25
CA ARG A 259 19.43 -0.55 23.97
C ARG A 259 20.50 0.50 24.20
N LEU A 260 21.70 0.24 23.71
CA LEU A 260 22.80 1.19 23.64
C LEU A 260 23.18 1.41 22.16
N VAL A 261 23.13 2.65 21.70
CA VAL A 261 23.51 3.03 20.33
C VAL A 261 24.83 3.79 20.40
N GLY A 262 25.86 3.28 19.72
CA GLY A 262 27.20 3.87 19.71
C GLY A 262 27.84 3.84 18.33
N ALA A 263 28.93 4.60 18.15
CA ALA A 263 29.65 4.67 16.88
C ALA A 263 30.25 3.32 16.43
N GLU A 264 30.43 2.38 17.35
CA GLU A 264 31.01 1.05 17.12
C GLU A 264 29.95 -0.04 16.90
N GLY A 265 28.66 0.31 17.00
CA GLY A 265 27.54 -0.62 16.85
C GLY A 265 26.45 -0.47 17.91
N ASP A 266 25.35 -1.19 17.69
CA ASP A 266 24.18 -1.20 18.57
C ASP A 266 24.15 -2.45 19.45
N ILE A 267 24.03 -2.25 20.77
CA ILE A 267 23.84 -3.32 21.75
C ILE A 267 22.36 -3.39 22.11
N ASN A 268 21.76 -4.57 21.94
CA ASN A 268 20.37 -4.83 22.32
C ASN A 268 20.31 -6.09 23.20
N GLN A 269 19.99 -5.92 24.48
CA GLN A 269 19.93 -7.03 25.45
C GLN A 269 18.62 -7.01 26.23
N VAL A 270 17.96 -8.16 26.32
CA VAL A 270 16.78 -8.33 27.18
C VAL A 270 17.26 -8.78 28.55
N VAL A 271 16.91 -8.01 29.58
CA VAL A 271 17.18 -8.32 30.99
C VAL A 271 15.86 -8.50 31.72
N TYR A 272 15.84 -9.33 32.75
CA TYR A 272 14.67 -9.53 33.58
C TYR A 272 15.09 -9.65 35.04
N VAL A 273 14.17 -9.28 35.93
CA VAL A 273 14.34 -9.44 37.37
C VAL A 273 13.16 -10.25 37.89
N ASP A 274 13.43 -11.50 38.28
CA ASP A 274 12.46 -12.34 38.98
C ASP A 274 12.41 -12.00 40.48
N ASN A 275 11.40 -12.53 41.18
CA ASN A 275 11.21 -12.25 42.61
C ASN A 275 12.38 -12.74 43.49
N ASP A 276 13.11 -13.78 43.06
CA ASP A 276 14.24 -14.35 43.79
C ASP A 276 15.52 -13.53 43.62
N SER A 277 15.68 -12.89 42.46
CA SER A 277 16.82 -12.05 42.08
C SER A 277 16.60 -10.59 42.49
N LYS A 278 15.35 -10.14 42.59
CA LYS A 278 14.97 -8.78 43.01
C LYS A 278 15.69 -8.27 44.27
N PRO A 279 15.72 -9.01 45.40
CA PRO A 279 16.44 -8.54 46.59
C PRO A 279 17.95 -8.40 46.37
N LYS A 280 18.57 -9.24 45.52
CA LYS A 280 19.99 -9.13 45.17
C LYS A 280 20.25 -7.94 44.26
N VAL A 281 19.36 -7.67 43.31
CA VAL A 281 19.46 -6.50 42.42
C VAL A 281 19.26 -5.21 43.22
N ASP A 282 18.30 -5.19 44.15
CA ASP A 282 18.03 -4.01 45.00
C ASP A 282 19.21 -3.70 45.93
N SER A 283 19.90 -4.72 46.47
CA SER A 283 21.12 -4.50 47.27
C SER A 283 22.27 -3.96 46.42
N MET A 284 22.50 -4.51 45.23
CA MET A 284 23.50 -3.97 44.28
C MET A 284 23.19 -2.52 43.88
N LEU A 285 21.91 -2.18 43.68
CA LEU A 285 21.48 -0.81 43.38
C LEU A 285 21.73 0.14 44.54
N LEU A 286 21.56 -0.30 45.80
CA LEU A 286 21.87 0.51 46.98
C LEU A 286 23.37 0.79 47.09
N ASP A 287 24.21 -0.20 46.82
CA ASP A 287 25.68 -0.06 46.82
C ASP A 287 26.15 0.89 45.69
N LEU A 288 25.58 0.76 44.49
CA LEU A 288 25.84 1.68 43.38
C LEU A 288 25.38 3.11 43.69
N LYS A 289 24.17 3.29 44.24
CA LYS A 289 23.67 4.63 44.61
C LYS A 289 24.49 5.29 45.72
N SER A 290 24.97 4.51 46.68
CA SER A 290 25.79 5.03 47.78
C SER A 290 27.19 5.45 47.30
N SER A 291 27.82 4.66 46.41
CA SER A 291 29.12 5.00 45.82
C SER A 291 29.06 6.16 44.82
N TRP A 292 27.93 6.37 44.15
CA TRP A 292 27.78 7.42 43.13
C TRP A 292 27.15 8.72 43.65
N LYS A 293 26.88 8.82 44.95
CA LYS A 293 26.11 9.92 45.58
C LYS A 293 26.66 11.33 45.31
N HIS A 294 27.95 11.45 44.99
CA HIS A 294 28.64 12.72 44.70
C HIS A 294 29.09 12.88 43.24
N GLN A 295 28.77 11.92 42.36
CA GLN A 295 29.19 11.93 40.97
C GLN A 295 28.16 12.63 40.07
N ASP A 296 28.64 13.26 39.00
CA ASP A 296 27.75 13.86 38.00
C ASP A 296 26.93 12.75 37.29
N ARG A 297 25.65 13.03 37.07
CA ARG A 297 24.73 12.18 36.31
C ARG A 297 25.30 11.79 34.95
N ARG A 298 26.02 12.71 34.28
CA ARG A 298 26.69 12.38 33.01
C ARG A 298 27.71 11.26 33.17
N LEU A 299 28.55 11.31 34.22
CA LEU A 299 29.57 10.30 34.49
C LEU A 299 28.96 8.96 34.88
N GLN A 300 27.88 8.97 35.67
CA GLN A 300 27.13 7.77 36.02
C GLN A 300 26.56 7.06 34.78
N LEU A 301 25.96 7.81 33.85
CA LEU A 301 25.42 7.26 32.60
C LEU A 301 26.52 6.71 31.68
N VAL A 302 27.67 7.38 31.60
CA VAL A 302 28.83 6.88 30.83
C VAL A 302 29.40 5.60 31.46
N ALA A 303 29.47 5.53 32.80
CA ALA A 303 29.90 4.33 33.50
C ALA A 303 28.96 3.14 33.23
N LEU A 304 27.64 3.33 33.35
CA LEU A 304 26.65 2.31 33.01
C LEU A 304 26.77 1.84 31.56
N ALA A 305 26.93 2.77 30.61
CA ALA A 305 27.10 2.44 29.20
C ALA A 305 28.36 1.62 28.92
N ARG A 306 29.48 1.91 29.61
CA ARG A 306 30.73 1.14 29.48
C ARG A 306 30.62 -0.23 30.14
N MET A 307 30.07 -0.31 31.36
CA MET A 307 29.84 -1.60 32.02
C MET A 307 28.95 -2.53 31.17
N LEU A 308 27.93 -1.99 30.51
CA LEU A 308 27.09 -2.76 29.61
C LEU A 308 27.88 -3.29 28.39
N LYS A 309 28.84 -2.52 27.86
CA LYS A 309 29.74 -2.98 26.79
C LYS A 309 30.65 -4.11 27.27
N ASP A 310 31.30 -3.93 28.40
CA ASP A 310 32.26 -4.89 28.96
C ASP A 310 31.59 -6.25 29.22
N LEU A 311 30.37 -6.23 29.80
CA LEU A 311 29.57 -7.45 30.04
C LEU A 311 29.21 -8.21 28.76
N GLN A 312 29.14 -7.53 27.61
CA GLN A 312 28.87 -8.17 26.32
C GLN A 312 30.11 -8.81 25.70
N GLU A 313 31.31 -8.27 25.94
CA GLU A 313 32.56 -8.85 25.43
C GLU A 313 32.98 -10.11 26.21
N GLU A 314 32.54 -10.23 27.46
CA GLU A 314 32.79 -11.40 28.32
C GLU A 314 31.79 -12.56 28.10
N SER A 315 30.73 -12.35 27.32
CA SER A 315 29.64 -13.32 27.03
C SER A 315 29.85 -14.09 25.73
#